data_AF-A0A7S3HV14-F1
#
_entry.id   AF-A0A7S3HV14-F1
#
_cell.length_a   1.000
_cell.length_b   1.000
_cell.length_c   1.000
_cell.angle_alpha   90.00
_cell.angle_beta   90.00
_cell.angle_gamma   90.00
#
_symmetry.space_group_name_H-M   'P 1'
#
loop_
_entity.id
_entity.type
_entity.pdbx_description
1 polymer ?
#
loop_
_entity_poly.entity_id
_entity_poly.type
_entity_poly.pdbx_seq_one_letter_code
_entity_poly.pdbx_strand_id
1 'polypeptide(L)'
;GRPLRPGVLNKSRSVSEMTTALQLSKQFTQLFVGEDDLCDPELEECATSEELTSYEGFERFTLLIGIILTFLGYVPGILFLYPIWYGLPVASREKIKTDHAPYLYAWAWMAASHFLFIIPWTWAWFMLFFSSPPYEGARFSFYKFWLQNLIAPGLLWLVVLTEIAWIAVIVLEFNNEDDVFLVVYPAIIAGIYLLTAPTTVALIISDWPKAIMYFDELEREAHEEEKKMADGPQIIGQDDIIPENPDQ
;
A
#
# COMPACT_ATOMS: atom_id res chain seq x y z
N GLY A 1 11.02 -60.79 -32.39
CA GLY A 1 9.76 -60.28 -31.82
C GLY A 1 10.08 -59.19 -30.81
N ARG A 2 9.39 -58.04 -30.89
CA ARG A 2 9.34 -57.02 -29.81
C ARG A 2 8.56 -57.56 -28.59
N PRO A 3 8.53 -56.90 -27.40
CA PRO A 3 9.18 -55.65 -27.00
C PRO A 3 9.97 -55.69 -25.67
N LEU A 4 10.95 -54.80 -25.52
CA LEU A 4 11.48 -54.34 -24.24
C LEU A 4 10.51 -53.31 -23.63
N ARG A 5 10.23 -53.43 -22.34
CA ARG A 5 9.40 -52.50 -21.55
C ARG A 5 10.06 -51.11 -21.45
N PRO A 6 9.26 -50.04 -21.40
CA PRO A 6 9.74 -48.67 -21.31
C PRO A 6 10.23 -48.32 -19.91
N GLY A 7 11.15 -47.36 -19.87
CA GLY A 7 11.87 -46.89 -18.70
C GLY A 7 10.98 -46.23 -17.64
N VAL A 8 11.37 -46.47 -16.39
CA VAL A 8 10.97 -45.67 -15.24
C VAL A 8 11.81 -44.40 -15.29
N LEU A 9 11.32 -43.39 -16.00
CA LEU A 9 11.83 -42.03 -15.88
C LEU A 9 11.29 -41.46 -14.57
N ASN A 10 12.21 -41.25 -13.63
CA ASN A 10 12.03 -40.44 -12.44
C ASN A 10 11.40 -39.11 -12.86
N LYS A 11 10.11 -38.92 -12.58
CA LYS A 11 9.45 -37.62 -12.67
C LYS A 11 9.93 -36.83 -11.47
N SER A 12 11.11 -36.23 -11.59
CA SER A 12 11.53 -35.14 -10.71
C SER A 12 10.43 -34.08 -10.80
N ARG A 13 9.61 -33.97 -9.73
CA ARG A 13 8.76 -32.82 -9.51
C ARG A 13 9.68 -31.60 -9.50
N SER A 14 9.77 -30.91 -10.63
CA SER A 14 10.11 -29.49 -10.63
C SER A 14 8.91 -28.81 -9.97
N VAL A 15 8.95 -28.71 -8.64
CA VAL A 15 8.24 -27.66 -7.93
C VAL A 15 8.87 -26.38 -8.48
N SER A 16 8.20 -25.84 -9.50
CA SER A 16 8.60 -24.59 -10.12
C SER A 16 8.62 -23.55 -9.01
N GLU A 17 9.81 -23.07 -8.68
CA GLU A 17 10.01 -21.85 -7.90
C GLU A 17 9.22 -20.75 -8.62
N MET A 18 8.01 -20.52 -8.13
CA MET A 18 7.20 -19.39 -8.55
C MET A 18 7.98 -18.18 -8.08
N THR A 19 8.57 -17.44 -9.02
CA THR A 19 9.40 -16.29 -8.67
C THR A 19 8.56 -15.32 -7.84
N THR A 20 9.12 -14.79 -6.77
CA THR A 20 8.46 -13.86 -5.83
C THR A 20 7.72 -12.72 -6.55
N ALA A 21 8.23 -12.31 -7.72
CA ALA A 21 7.59 -11.32 -8.59
C ALA A 21 6.23 -11.78 -9.16
N LEU A 22 6.05 -13.07 -9.49
CA LEU A 22 4.79 -13.60 -10.00
C LEU A 22 3.74 -13.69 -8.88
N GLN A 23 4.15 -14.06 -7.66
CA GLN A 23 3.28 -14.05 -6.49
C GLN A 23 2.86 -12.62 -6.12
N LEU A 24 3.80 -11.67 -6.10
CA LEU A 24 3.50 -10.26 -5.91
C LEU A 24 2.57 -9.71 -6.99
N SER A 25 2.74 -10.12 -8.26
CA SER A 25 1.84 -9.70 -9.34
C SER A 25 0.41 -10.22 -9.15
N LYS A 26 0.24 -11.47 -8.69
CA LYS A 26 -1.08 -12.05 -8.41
C LYS A 26 -1.76 -11.37 -7.23
N GLN A 27 -1.02 -11.15 -6.14
CA GLN A 27 -1.50 -10.40 -4.98
C GLN A 27 -1.87 -8.95 -5.35
N PHE A 28 -1.10 -8.31 -6.23
CA PHE A 28 -1.39 -6.98 -6.73
C PHE A 28 -2.66 -6.96 -7.59
N THR A 29 -2.84 -7.93 -8.50
CA THR A 29 -4.07 -8.01 -9.33
C THR A 29 -5.33 -8.29 -8.51
N GLN A 30 -5.26 -9.19 -7.52
CA GLN A 30 -6.35 -9.46 -6.57
C GLN A 30 -6.71 -8.25 -5.68
N LEU A 31 -5.84 -7.24 -5.62
CA LEU A 31 -6.03 -6.02 -4.84
C LEU A 31 -6.88 -4.96 -5.57
N PHE A 32 -6.96 -5.02 -6.92
CA PHE A 32 -7.65 -4.03 -7.76
C PHE A 32 -8.85 -4.58 -8.52
N VAL A 33 -8.83 -5.87 -8.82
CA VAL A 33 -9.95 -6.59 -9.43
C VAL A 33 -10.44 -7.49 -8.31
N GLY A 34 -11.56 -7.13 -7.66
CA GLY A 34 -12.22 -8.07 -6.76
C GLY A 34 -12.35 -9.43 -7.45
N GLU A 35 -12.17 -10.52 -6.70
CA GLU A 35 -12.16 -11.89 -7.26
C GLU A 35 -13.44 -12.26 -8.02
N ASP A 36 -14.48 -11.43 -7.93
CA ASP A 36 -15.80 -11.63 -8.52
C ASP A 36 -15.83 -11.60 -10.05
N ASP A 37 -14.87 -10.96 -10.73
CA ASP A 37 -14.95 -10.73 -12.19
C ASP A 37 -14.32 -11.83 -13.07
N LEU A 38 -13.87 -12.94 -12.49
CA LEU A 38 -13.33 -14.11 -13.22
C LEU A 38 -14.20 -15.37 -13.10
N CYS A 39 -15.48 -15.23 -12.76
CA CYS A 39 -16.39 -16.38 -12.74
C CYS A 39 -16.85 -16.76 -14.15
N ASP A 40 -16.33 -17.89 -14.64
CA ASP A 40 -16.93 -18.63 -15.75
C ASP A 40 -18.27 -19.22 -15.27
N PRO A 41 -19.42 -18.81 -15.84
CA PRO A 41 -20.74 -19.23 -15.39
C PRO A 41 -21.02 -20.74 -15.54
N GLU A 42 -20.10 -21.51 -16.13
CA GLU A 42 -20.26 -22.96 -16.34
C GLU A 42 -19.60 -23.87 -15.27
N LEU A 43 -18.90 -23.31 -14.27
CA LEU A 43 -18.33 -24.11 -13.17
C LEU A 43 -19.23 -24.05 -11.92
N GLU A 44 -19.79 -25.20 -11.56
CA GLU A 44 -20.78 -25.41 -10.48
C GLU A 44 -20.21 -25.27 -9.05
N GLU A 45 -18.95 -24.87 -8.92
CA GLU A 45 -18.30 -24.52 -7.66
C GLU A 45 -17.63 -23.15 -7.84
N CYS A 46 -18.42 -22.08 -7.69
CA CYS A 46 -17.82 -20.81 -7.31
C CYS A 46 -17.12 -21.07 -5.98
N ALA A 47 -15.80 -20.84 -5.91
CA ALA A 47 -15.14 -20.68 -4.63
C ALA A 47 -15.86 -19.52 -3.94
N THR A 48 -16.79 -19.84 -3.03
CA THR A 48 -17.40 -18.85 -2.15
C THR A 48 -16.25 -18.12 -1.52
N SER A 49 -16.17 -16.80 -1.76
CA SER A 49 -15.15 -15.90 -1.22
C SER A 49 -14.68 -16.42 0.13
N GLU A 50 -13.54 -17.11 0.16
CA GLU A 50 -13.04 -17.67 1.40
C GLU A 50 -12.82 -16.46 2.30
N GLU A 51 -13.57 -16.36 3.41
CA GLU A 51 -13.42 -15.24 4.32
C GLU A 51 -11.95 -15.19 4.70
N LEU A 52 -11.28 -14.12 4.27
CA LEU A 52 -9.88 -13.87 4.59
C LEU A 52 -9.69 -14.03 6.09
N THR A 53 -8.70 -14.81 6.48
CA THR A 53 -8.29 -14.83 7.88
C THR A 53 -7.90 -13.41 8.30
N SER A 54 -8.11 -13.06 9.57
CA SER A 54 -7.69 -11.77 10.16
C SER A 54 -6.26 -11.42 9.77
N TYR A 55 -5.37 -12.42 9.81
CA TYR A 55 -3.97 -12.31 9.45
C TYR A 55 -3.74 -11.92 7.98
N GLU A 56 -4.37 -12.62 7.03
CA GLU A 56 -4.23 -12.30 5.60
C GLU A 56 -4.80 -10.91 5.27
N GLY A 57 -5.87 -10.50 5.97
CA GLY A 57 -6.41 -9.15 5.89
C GLY A 57 -5.39 -8.09 6.34
N PHE A 58 -4.68 -8.35 7.43
CA PHE A 58 -3.61 -7.47 7.93
C PHE A 58 -2.40 -7.45 7.00
N GLU A 59 -1.99 -8.59 6.45
CA GLU A 59 -0.89 -8.69 5.48
C GLU A 59 -1.19 -7.88 4.22
N ARG A 60 -2.36 -8.09 3.60
CA ARG A 60 -2.78 -7.37 2.38
C ARG A 60 -2.79 -5.86 2.61
N PHE A 61 -3.34 -5.41 3.74
CA PHE A 61 -3.35 -4.00 4.08
C PHE A 61 -1.93 -3.45 4.30
N THR A 62 -1.09 -4.16 5.04
CA THR A 62 0.31 -3.77 5.31
C THR A 62 1.12 -3.65 4.02
N LEU A 63 0.90 -4.55 3.07
CA LEU A 63 1.53 -4.50 1.75
C LEU A 63 1.03 -3.29 0.95
N LEU A 64 -0.29 -3.08 0.91
CA LEU A 64 -0.90 -1.96 0.20
C LEU A 64 -0.38 -0.61 0.69
N ILE A 65 -0.44 -0.36 2.01
CA ILE A 65 0.03 0.90 2.59
C ILE A 65 1.54 1.06 2.38
N GLY A 66 2.32 -0.02 2.47
CA GLY A 66 3.74 -0.03 2.17
C GLY A 66 4.07 0.44 0.75
N ILE A 67 3.36 -0.09 -0.24
CA ILE A 67 3.52 0.29 -1.65
C ILE A 67 3.12 1.76 -1.86
N ILE A 68 1.94 2.16 -1.39
CA ILE A 68 1.44 3.53 -1.57
C ILE A 68 2.39 4.55 -0.95
N LEU A 69 2.83 4.32 0.30
CA LEU A 69 3.75 5.21 0.99
C LEU A 69 5.14 5.21 0.32
N THR A 70 5.59 4.10 -0.24
CA THR A 70 6.83 4.09 -1.05
C THR A 70 6.70 5.03 -2.24
N PHE A 71 5.62 4.93 -3.02
CA PHE A 71 5.40 5.84 -4.16
C PHE A 71 5.31 7.30 -3.70
N LEU A 72 4.52 7.59 -2.67
CA LEU A 72 4.37 8.95 -2.14
C LEU A 72 5.67 9.51 -1.56
N GLY A 73 6.56 8.67 -1.01
CA GLY A 73 7.85 9.11 -0.52
C GLY A 73 8.84 9.47 -1.63
N TYR A 74 8.92 8.66 -2.69
CA TYR A 74 9.98 8.78 -3.70
C TYR A 74 9.59 9.57 -4.95
N VAL A 75 8.33 9.48 -5.40
CA VAL A 75 7.86 10.17 -6.62
C VAL A 75 8.07 11.67 -6.55
N PRO A 76 7.78 12.38 -5.43
CA PRO A 76 8.04 13.81 -5.32
C PRO A 76 9.52 14.17 -5.55
N GLY A 77 10.45 13.34 -5.05
CA GLY A 77 11.87 13.53 -5.28
C GLY A 77 12.25 13.40 -6.75
N ILE A 78 11.69 12.42 -7.46
CA ILE A 78 11.91 12.23 -8.91
C ILE A 78 11.34 13.42 -9.69
N LEU A 79 10.13 13.84 -9.35
CA LEU A 79 9.44 14.95 -10.00
C LEU A 79 10.09 16.31 -9.70
N PHE A 80 10.85 16.44 -8.61
CA PHE A 80 11.73 17.58 -8.36
C PHE A 80 13.02 17.50 -9.17
N LEU A 81 13.70 16.35 -9.15
CA LEU A 81 14.99 16.16 -9.81
C LEU A 81 14.91 16.33 -11.33
N TYR A 82 13.84 15.83 -11.94
CA TYR A 82 13.67 15.84 -13.39
C TYR A 82 13.64 17.26 -13.97
N PRO A 83 12.65 18.12 -13.69
CA PRO A 83 12.55 19.44 -14.33
C PRO A 83 13.70 20.38 -13.93
N ILE A 84 14.26 20.25 -12.73
CA ILE A 84 15.25 21.21 -12.23
C ILE A 84 16.70 20.81 -12.58
N TRP A 85 17.01 19.50 -12.69
CA TRP A 85 18.40 19.04 -12.90
C TRP A 85 18.65 18.22 -14.16
N TYR A 86 17.67 17.54 -14.77
CA TYR A 86 17.99 16.56 -15.83
C TYR A 86 17.13 16.62 -17.10
N GLY A 87 15.82 16.80 -16.95
CA GLY A 87 14.83 16.60 -18.01
C GLY A 87 14.55 17.79 -18.92
N LEU A 88 15.04 18.99 -18.59
CA LEU A 88 14.82 20.21 -19.37
C LEU A 88 16.13 20.79 -19.93
N PRO A 89 16.08 21.55 -21.04
CA PRO A 89 17.22 22.30 -21.54
C PRO A 89 17.84 23.20 -20.47
N VAL A 90 19.16 23.39 -20.52
CA VAL A 90 19.92 24.19 -19.54
C VAL A 90 19.29 25.58 -19.34
N ALA A 91 18.92 26.26 -20.43
CA ALA A 91 18.32 27.59 -20.37
C ALA A 91 17.01 27.61 -19.57
N SER A 92 16.12 26.63 -19.76
CA SER A 92 14.87 26.50 -19.01
C SER A 92 15.12 26.18 -17.53
N ARG A 93 16.13 25.36 -17.23
CA ARG A 93 16.49 25.04 -15.84
C ARG A 93 17.03 26.25 -15.09
N GLU A 94 17.89 27.03 -15.74
CA GLU A 94 18.42 28.26 -15.14
C GLU A 94 17.30 29.28 -14.95
N LYS A 95 16.42 29.45 -15.93
CA LYS A 95 15.22 30.30 -15.80
C LYS A 95 14.37 29.90 -14.58
N ILE A 96 14.11 28.61 -14.38
CA ILE A 96 13.37 28.15 -13.19
C ILE A 96 14.09 28.52 -11.89
N LYS A 97 15.42 28.35 -11.84
CA LYS A 97 16.21 28.62 -10.63
C LYS A 97 16.33 30.10 -10.30
N THR A 98 16.35 30.97 -11.31
CA THR A 98 16.61 32.40 -11.12
C THR A 98 15.34 33.23 -11.13
N ASP A 99 14.40 32.91 -12.01
CA ASP A 99 13.27 33.79 -12.34
C ASP A 99 11.95 33.27 -11.74
N HIS A 100 11.86 31.97 -11.40
CA HIS A 100 10.66 31.33 -10.86
C HIS A 100 10.91 30.65 -9.51
N ALA A 101 11.46 31.42 -8.57
CA ALA A 101 11.74 30.96 -7.22
C ALA A 101 10.54 30.31 -6.50
N PRO A 102 9.28 30.82 -6.61
CA PRO A 102 8.12 30.16 -6.00
C PRO A 102 7.94 28.72 -6.47
N TYR A 103 8.08 28.47 -7.77
CA TYR A 103 7.97 27.13 -8.36
C TYR A 103 9.06 26.19 -7.82
N LEU A 104 10.31 26.68 -7.73
CA LEU A 104 11.42 25.92 -7.15
C LEU A 104 11.16 25.57 -5.67
N TYR A 105 10.66 26.52 -4.88
CA TYR A 105 10.39 26.30 -3.47
C TYR A 105 9.24 25.33 -3.21
N ALA A 106 8.17 25.37 -4.00
CA ALA A 106 7.08 24.40 -3.89
C ALA A 106 7.56 22.98 -4.18
N TRP A 107 8.37 22.80 -5.24
CA TRP A 107 8.98 21.51 -5.52
C TRP A 107 9.92 21.04 -4.40
N ALA A 108 10.79 21.92 -3.91
CA ALA A 108 11.71 21.59 -2.83
C ALA A 108 10.96 21.21 -1.54
N TRP A 109 9.90 21.96 -1.21
CA TRP A 109 9.01 21.65 -0.10
C TRP A 109 8.38 20.27 -0.26
N MET A 110 7.75 20.01 -1.41
CA MET A 110 7.06 18.76 -1.70
C MET A 110 8.02 17.57 -1.61
N ALA A 111 9.20 17.66 -2.24
CA ALA A 111 10.20 16.61 -2.19
C ALA A 111 10.76 16.39 -0.78
N ALA A 112 11.18 17.45 -0.08
CA ALA A 112 11.79 17.34 1.24
C ALA A 112 10.81 16.85 2.30
N SER A 113 9.58 17.36 2.29
CA SER A 113 8.54 16.99 3.26
C SER A 113 8.16 15.51 3.13
N HIS A 114 7.91 15.02 1.91
CA HIS A 114 7.60 13.60 1.68
C HIS A 114 8.79 12.69 1.99
N PHE A 115 10.00 13.12 1.63
CA PHE A 115 11.23 12.39 1.96
C PHE A 115 11.37 12.23 3.47
N LEU A 116 11.31 13.31 4.24
CA LEU A 116 11.51 13.27 5.68
C LEU A 116 10.37 12.56 6.42
N PHE A 117 9.16 12.69 5.93
CA PHE A 117 7.97 12.19 6.62
C PHE A 117 7.73 10.70 6.36
N ILE A 118 7.91 10.24 5.12
CA ILE A 118 7.47 8.91 4.67
C ILE A 118 8.62 7.91 4.51
N ILE A 119 9.78 8.34 4.01
CA ILE A 119 10.87 7.41 3.67
C ILE A 119 11.46 6.70 4.89
N PRO A 120 11.69 7.34 6.05
CA PRO A 120 12.20 6.63 7.23
C PRO A 120 11.32 5.45 7.62
N TRP A 121 10.00 5.63 7.59
CA TRP A 121 9.05 4.54 7.84
C TRP A 121 9.10 3.47 6.76
N THR A 122 9.20 3.86 5.48
CA THR A 122 9.28 2.91 4.35
C THR A 122 10.47 1.97 4.48
N TRP A 123 11.63 2.48 4.94
CA TRP A 123 12.79 1.65 5.25
C TRP A 123 12.53 0.66 6.38
N ALA A 124 11.89 1.11 7.46
CA ALA A 124 11.56 0.23 8.58
C ALA A 124 10.54 -0.85 8.17
N TRP A 125 9.52 -0.47 7.41
CA TRP A 125 8.54 -1.38 6.83
C TRP A 125 9.22 -2.43 5.95
N PHE A 126 10.07 -2.02 5.00
CA PHE A 126 10.76 -2.95 4.11
C PHE A 126 11.62 -3.96 4.90
N MET A 127 12.39 -3.47 5.88
CA MET A 127 13.22 -4.34 6.73
C MET A 127 12.40 -5.34 7.55
N LEU A 128 11.23 -4.92 8.06
CA LEU A 128 10.35 -5.81 8.82
C LEU A 128 9.66 -6.83 7.92
N PHE A 129 9.13 -6.38 6.77
CA PHE A 129 8.39 -7.23 5.84
C PHE A 129 9.23 -8.40 5.31
N PHE A 130 10.53 -8.19 5.12
CA PHE A 130 11.47 -9.25 4.69
C PHE A 130 12.21 -9.93 5.85
N SER A 131 11.80 -9.71 7.10
CA SER A 131 12.34 -10.40 8.27
C SER A 131 11.44 -11.52 8.75
N SER A 132 12.02 -12.50 9.45
CA SER A 132 11.27 -13.59 10.08
C SER A 132 10.78 -13.16 11.48
N PRO A 133 9.57 -13.58 11.89
CA PRO A 133 9.10 -13.36 13.25
C PRO A 133 9.98 -14.09 14.28
N PRO A 134 9.99 -13.65 15.55
CA PRO A 134 9.20 -12.55 16.12
C PRO A 134 9.76 -11.15 15.76
N TYR A 135 8.86 -10.19 15.53
CA TYR A 135 9.22 -8.81 15.15
C TYR A 135 9.43 -7.93 16.38
N GLU A 136 10.59 -8.04 17.02
CA GLU A 136 10.87 -7.36 18.28
C GLU A 136 11.99 -6.30 18.19
N GLY A 137 12.06 -5.47 19.22
CA GLY A 137 13.16 -4.53 19.43
C GLY A 137 13.05 -3.21 18.66
N ALA A 138 14.17 -2.50 18.56
CA ALA A 138 14.20 -1.11 18.13
C ALA A 138 13.63 -0.85 16.73
N ARG A 139 13.71 -1.81 15.81
CA ARG A 139 13.18 -1.67 14.44
C ARG A 139 11.66 -1.64 14.43
N PHE A 140 11.03 -2.59 15.13
CA PHE A 140 9.58 -2.64 15.26
C PHE A 140 9.06 -1.44 16.05
N SER A 141 9.72 -1.06 17.15
CA SER A 141 9.36 0.15 17.90
C SER A 141 9.45 1.43 17.05
N PHE A 142 10.47 1.56 16.21
CA PHE A 142 10.60 2.69 15.30
C PHE A 142 9.47 2.70 14.25
N TYR A 143 9.20 1.55 13.60
CA TYR A 143 8.10 1.41 12.65
C TYR A 143 6.75 1.82 13.25
N LYS A 144 6.43 1.26 14.42
CA LYS A 144 5.19 1.53 15.17
C LYS A 144 5.09 2.99 15.55
N PHE A 145 6.13 3.54 16.19
CA PHE A 145 6.17 4.94 16.61
C PHE A 145 5.95 5.89 15.42
N TRP A 146 6.67 5.68 14.31
CA TRP A 146 6.63 6.57 13.16
C TRP A 146 5.28 6.53 12.44
N LEU A 147 4.68 5.34 12.32
CA LEU A 147 3.33 5.22 11.75
C LEU A 147 2.29 5.92 12.62
N GLN A 148 2.30 5.65 13.93
CA GLN A 148 1.31 6.12 14.89
C GLN A 148 1.39 7.61 15.17
N ASN A 149 2.59 8.14 15.33
CA ASN A 149 2.80 9.49 15.87
C ASN A 149 3.15 10.52 14.81
N LEU A 150 3.62 10.07 13.63
CA LEU A 150 3.94 10.95 12.53
C LEU A 150 2.97 10.72 11.38
N ILE A 151 3.03 9.56 10.72
CA ILE A 151 2.31 9.36 9.45
C ILE A 151 0.79 9.46 9.63
N ALA A 152 0.18 8.66 10.49
CA ALA A 152 -1.27 8.66 10.68
C ALA A 152 -1.85 10.06 11.01
N PRO A 153 -1.32 10.82 12.00
CA PRO A 153 -1.86 12.14 12.33
C PRO A 153 -1.41 13.25 11.37
N GLY A 154 -0.22 13.16 10.79
CA GLY A 154 0.37 14.26 10.03
C GLY A 154 0.21 14.16 8.51
N LEU A 155 -0.20 13.02 7.96
CA LEU A 155 -0.36 12.85 6.51
C LEU A 155 -1.41 13.81 5.93
N LEU A 156 -2.52 14.02 6.64
CA LEU A 156 -3.52 15.02 6.24
C LEU A 156 -2.89 16.41 6.12
N TRP A 157 -2.08 16.81 7.10
CA TRP A 157 -1.40 18.11 7.08
C TRP A 157 -0.36 18.21 5.97
N LEU A 158 0.40 17.14 5.74
CA LEU A 158 1.37 17.07 4.64
C LEU A 158 0.68 17.35 3.30
N VAL A 159 -0.48 16.74 3.07
CA VAL A 159 -1.28 16.91 1.86
C VAL A 159 -1.80 18.35 1.75
N VAL A 160 -2.45 18.86 2.79
CA VAL A 160 -3.03 20.22 2.80
C VAL A 160 -1.95 21.28 2.55
N LEU A 161 -0.79 21.17 3.19
CA LEU A 161 0.30 22.12 3.01
C LEU A 161 0.92 22.03 1.61
N THR A 162 1.00 20.82 1.04
CA THR A 162 1.46 20.62 -0.33
C THR A 162 0.52 21.26 -1.35
N GLU A 163 -0.79 21.08 -1.18
CA GLU A 163 -1.81 21.73 -2.02
C GLU A 163 -1.76 23.26 -1.93
N ILE A 164 -1.69 23.81 -0.72
CA ILE A 164 -1.56 25.26 -0.52
C ILE A 164 -0.32 25.81 -1.22
N ALA A 165 0.81 25.08 -1.15
CA ALA A 165 2.04 25.48 -1.84
C ALA A 165 1.84 25.55 -3.37
N TRP A 166 1.18 24.55 -3.97
CA TRP A 166 0.93 24.55 -5.41
C TRP A 166 -0.07 25.61 -5.85
N ILE A 167 -1.13 25.83 -5.08
CA ILE A 167 -2.08 26.93 -5.33
C ILE A 167 -1.36 28.28 -5.27
N ALA A 168 -0.48 28.47 -4.27
CA ALA A 168 0.32 29.70 -4.15
C ALA A 168 1.21 29.92 -5.39
N VAL A 169 1.86 28.87 -5.91
CA VAL A 169 2.64 28.95 -7.15
C VAL A 169 1.77 29.38 -8.33
N ILE A 170 0.60 28.76 -8.51
CA ILE A 170 -0.31 29.11 -9.60
C ILE A 170 -0.69 30.59 -9.53
N VAL A 171 -1.05 31.10 -8.35
CA VAL A 171 -1.44 32.50 -8.16
C VAL A 171 -0.28 33.47 -8.42
N LEU A 172 0.93 33.12 -7.98
CA LEU A 172 2.10 34.00 -8.11
C LEU A 172 2.67 34.02 -9.54
N GLU A 173 2.50 32.93 -10.30
CA GLU A 173 3.08 32.77 -11.65
C GLU A 173 2.05 32.99 -12.78
N PHE A 174 0.76 33.21 -12.47
CA PHE A 174 -0.33 33.25 -13.47
C PHE A 174 -0.15 34.30 -14.57
N ASN A 175 0.47 35.45 -14.28
CA ASN A 175 0.61 36.57 -15.21
C ASN A 175 1.97 36.60 -15.93
N ASN A 176 2.85 35.61 -15.72
CA ASN A 176 4.12 35.55 -16.43
C ASN A 176 3.89 35.01 -17.86
N GLU A 177 3.96 35.92 -18.84
CA GLU A 177 3.61 35.67 -20.25
C GLU A 177 4.45 34.58 -20.95
N ASP A 178 5.63 34.26 -20.41
CA ASP A 178 6.59 33.39 -21.08
C ASP A 178 6.44 31.89 -20.76
N ASP A 179 5.57 31.47 -19.83
CA ASP A 179 5.75 30.16 -19.18
C ASP A 179 4.47 29.35 -18.95
N VAL A 180 3.74 29.05 -20.03
CA VAL A 180 2.64 28.06 -20.02
C VAL A 180 3.08 26.76 -19.33
N PHE A 181 4.33 26.34 -19.54
CA PHE A 181 4.90 25.15 -18.89
C PHE A 181 4.93 25.25 -17.36
N LEU A 182 5.21 26.43 -16.79
CA LEU A 182 5.36 26.63 -15.35
C LEU A 182 4.04 26.79 -14.60
N VAL A 183 2.92 27.01 -15.32
CA VAL A 183 1.57 27.00 -14.72
C VAL A 183 0.86 25.66 -14.95
N VAL A 184 1.10 25.01 -16.10
CA VAL A 184 0.48 23.72 -16.42
C VAL A 184 0.97 22.60 -15.49
N TYR A 185 2.28 22.53 -15.19
CA TYR A 185 2.80 21.50 -14.29
C TYR A 185 2.24 21.62 -12.86
N PRO A 186 2.25 22.80 -12.21
CA PRO A 186 1.59 22.99 -10.92
C PRO A 186 0.11 22.61 -10.93
N ALA A 187 -0.63 23.00 -11.98
CA ALA A 187 -2.05 22.68 -12.09
C ALA A 187 -2.31 21.18 -12.19
N ILE A 188 -1.49 20.46 -12.97
CA ILE A 188 -1.57 19.00 -13.07
C ILE A 188 -1.20 18.35 -11.74
N ILE A 189 -0.14 18.81 -11.08
CA ILE A 189 0.30 18.24 -9.80
C ILE A 189 -0.73 18.47 -8.70
N ALA A 190 -1.25 19.69 -8.57
CA ALA A 190 -2.36 20.00 -7.65
C ALA A 190 -3.60 19.16 -7.97
N GLY A 191 -3.95 19.00 -9.26
CA GLY A 191 -5.06 18.13 -9.65
C GLY A 191 -4.87 16.66 -9.26
N ILE A 192 -3.67 16.11 -9.49
CA ILE A 192 -3.34 14.73 -9.10
C ILE A 192 -3.39 14.58 -7.57
N TYR A 193 -2.71 15.46 -6.84
CA TYR A 193 -2.66 15.38 -5.38
C TYR A 193 -4.05 15.56 -4.75
N LEU A 194 -4.86 16.51 -5.23
CA LEU A 194 -6.23 16.71 -4.77
C LEU A 194 -7.09 15.45 -4.93
N LEU A 195 -6.84 14.63 -5.95
CA LEU A 195 -7.60 13.40 -6.19
C LEU A 195 -7.02 12.19 -5.43
N THR A 196 -5.71 12.01 -5.40
CA THR A 196 -5.07 10.82 -4.83
C THR A 196 -4.88 10.91 -3.32
N ALA A 197 -4.69 12.13 -2.81
CA ALA A 197 -4.31 12.34 -1.43
C ALA A 197 -5.46 12.13 -0.43
N PRO A 198 -6.71 12.57 -0.67
CA PRO A 198 -7.83 12.27 0.23
C PRO A 198 -8.08 10.78 0.38
N THR A 199 -8.00 10.02 -0.72
CA THR A 199 -8.16 8.56 -0.72
C THR A 199 -7.06 7.90 0.11
N THR A 200 -5.81 8.31 -0.09
CA THR A 200 -4.67 7.83 0.71
C THR A 200 -4.85 8.15 2.19
N VAL A 201 -5.23 9.38 2.51
CA VAL A 201 -5.44 9.82 3.90
C VAL A 201 -6.57 9.04 4.55
N ALA A 202 -7.69 8.85 3.86
CA ALA A 202 -8.83 8.08 4.36
C ALA A 202 -8.42 6.63 4.67
N LEU A 203 -7.76 5.95 3.73
CA LEU A 203 -7.28 4.57 3.89
C LEU A 203 -6.32 4.43 5.09
N ILE A 204 -5.41 5.39 5.25
CA ILE A 204 -4.42 5.32 6.33
C ILE A 204 -5.08 5.63 7.67
N ILE A 205 -5.91 6.66 7.77
CA ILE A 205 -6.57 7.02 9.04
C ILE A 205 -7.55 5.93 9.49
N SER A 206 -8.28 5.29 8.58
CA SER A 206 -9.25 4.26 8.94
C SER A 206 -8.60 3.00 9.49
N ASP A 207 -7.47 2.59 8.92
CA ASP A 207 -7.00 1.21 9.04
C ASP A 207 -5.50 1.05 9.36
N TRP A 208 -4.77 2.13 9.65
CA TRP A 208 -3.36 2.03 10.06
C TRP A 208 -3.08 1.04 11.21
N PRO A 209 -3.98 0.77 12.20
CA PRO A 209 -3.71 -0.22 13.23
C PRO A 209 -3.52 -1.64 12.67
N LYS A 210 -4.21 -1.98 11.57
CA LYS A 210 -4.05 -3.27 10.89
C LYS A 210 -2.62 -3.50 10.42
N ALA A 211 -1.93 -2.44 10.00
CA ALA A 211 -0.54 -2.52 9.58
C ALA A 211 0.43 -2.86 10.73
N ILE A 212 0.07 -2.49 11.96
CA ILE A 212 0.87 -2.81 13.16
C ILE A 212 0.56 -4.21 13.64
N MET A 213 -0.71 -4.60 13.69
CA MET A 213 -1.16 -5.94 14.11
C MET A 213 -0.58 -7.07 13.23
N TYR A 214 -0.21 -6.77 11.97
CA TYR A 214 0.52 -7.73 11.15
C TYR A 214 1.86 -8.15 11.79
N PHE A 215 2.61 -7.18 12.32
CA PHE A 215 3.91 -7.42 12.94
C PHE A 215 3.84 -7.64 14.47
N ASP A 216 2.77 -7.20 15.13
CA ASP A 216 2.58 -7.30 16.59
C ASP A 216 1.72 -8.52 16.94
N GLU A 217 2.37 -9.64 17.31
CA GLU A 217 1.68 -10.89 17.64
C GLU A 217 0.75 -10.74 18.84
N LEU A 218 1.16 -9.99 19.87
CA LEU A 218 0.37 -9.78 21.08
C LEU A 218 -0.88 -8.93 20.80
N GLU A 219 -0.76 -7.85 20.03
CA GLU A 219 -1.92 -7.05 19.65
C GLU A 219 -2.87 -7.81 18.72
N ARG A 220 -2.34 -8.69 17.86
CA ARG A 220 -3.16 -9.54 17.00
C ARG A 220 -3.97 -10.56 17.81
N GLU A 221 -3.33 -11.27 18.73
CA GLU A 221 -4.02 -12.23 19.61
C GLU A 221 -5.13 -11.55 20.42
N ALA A 222 -4.83 -10.39 21.01
CA ALA A 222 -5.81 -9.61 21.76
C ALA A 222 -7.02 -9.18 20.90
N HIS A 223 -6.78 -8.78 19.64
CA HIS A 223 -7.84 -8.41 18.71
C HIS A 223 -8.73 -9.60 18.32
N GLU A 224 -8.13 -10.78 18.12
CA GLU A 224 -8.88 -11.99 17.80
C GLU A 224 -9.72 -12.49 18.97
N GLU A 225 -9.23 -12.35 20.21
CA GLU A 225 -10.00 -12.63 21.42
C GLU A 225 -11.18 -11.66 21.56
N GLU A 226 -10.97 -10.36 21.35
CA GLU A 226 -12.04 -9.35 21.37
C GLU A 226 -13.12 -9.67 20.33
N LYS A 227 -12.71 -10.01 19.10
CA LYS A 227 -13.65 -10.39 18.02
C LYS A 227 -14.48 -11.62 18.40
N LYS A 228 -13.85 -12.67 18.96
CA LYS A 228 -14.55 -13.87 19.44
C LYS A 228 -15.55 -13.57 20.56
N MET A 229 -15.25 -12.62 21.44
CA MET A 229 -16.19 -12.18 22.48
C MET A 229 -17.36 -11.37 21.91
N ALA A 230 -17.09 -10.52 20.91
CA ALA A 230 -18.09 -9.67 20.26
C ALA A 230 -19.07 -10.45 19.39
N ASP A 231 -18.59 -11.48 18.68
CA ASP A 231 -19.41 -12.35 17.83
C ASP A 231 -20.30 -13.32 18.65
N GLY A 232 -20.12 -13.35 19.98
CA GLY A 232 -20.85 -14.21 20.90
C GLY A 232 -20.51 -15.69 20.73
N PRO A 233 -20.98 -16.56 21.65
CA PRO A 233 -20.92 -17.99 21.39
C PRO A 233 -21.75 -18.27 20.14
N GLN A 234 -21.12 -18.78 19.08
CA GLN A 234 -21.85 -19.54 18.08
C GLN A 234 -22.51 -20.69 18.84
N ILE A 235 -23.80 -20.56 19.13
CA ILE A 235 -24.62 -21.67 19.57
C ILE A 235 -24.60 -22.60 18.36
N ILE A 236 -23.64 -23.53 18.35
CA ILE A 236 -23.69 -24.72 17.51
C ILE A 236 -25.07 -25.28 17.79
N GLY A 237 -25.91 -25.28 16.76
CA GLY A 237 -27.29 -25.72 16.82
C GLY A 237 -27.35 -27.00 17.64
N GLN A 238 -27.94 -26.88 18.82
CA GLN A 238 -28.32 -28.01 19.65
C GLN A 238 -29.61 -28.61 19.07
N ASP A 239 -29.61 -28.87 17.77
CA ASP A 239 -30.69 -29.48 17.01
C ASP A 239 -30.12 -30.77 16.41
N ASP A 240 -29.73 -31.71 17.27
CA ASP A 240 -29.58 -33.14 16.96
C ASP A 240 -29.38 -33.92 18.27
N ILE A 241 -30.30 -33.75 19.22
CA ILE A 241 -30.60 -34.81 20.19
C ILE A 241 -32.06 -35.19 19.95
N ILE A 242 -32.27 -35.99 18.91
CA ILE A 242 -33.49 -36.81 18.81
C ILE A 242 -33.41 -37.79 19.99
N PRO A 243 -34.35 -37.79 20.94
CA PRO A 243 -34.42 -38.89 21.89
C PRO A 243 -34.79 -40.16 21.10
N GLU A 244 -33.88 -41.12 21.04
CA GLU A 244 -34.23 -42.49 20.68
C GLU A 244 -35.39 -42.92 21.58
N ASN A 245 -36.53 -43.21 20.96
CA ASN A 245 -37.66 -43.83 21.61
C ASN A 245 -37.28 -45.30 21.88
N PRO A 246 -37.06 -45.72 23.13
CA PRO A 246 -36.76 -47.11 23.42
C PRO A 246 -38.11 -47.81 23.59
N ASP A 247 -38.80 -48.08 22.48
CA ASP A 247 -39.87 -49.09 22.33
C ASP A 247 -40.62 -48.88 20.99
N GLN A 248 -40.02 -49.33 19.89
CA GLN A 248 -40.71 -49.83 18.68
C GLN A 248 -39.86 -50.88 17.97
#